data_AF-A0A7G1KLM9-F1
#
_entry.id   AF-A0A7G1KLM9-F1
#
_cell.length_a   1.000
_cell.length_b   1.000
_cell.length_c   1.000
_cell.angle_alpha   90.00
_cell.angle_beta   90.00
_cell.angle_gamma   90.00
#
_symmetry.space_group_name_H-M   'P 1'
#
loop_
_entity.id
_entity.type
_entity.pdbx_description
1 polymer ?
#
loop_
_entity_poly.entity_id
_entity_poly.type
_entity_poly.pdbx_seq_one_letter_code
_entity_poly.pdbx_strand_id
1 'polypeptide(L)'
;MTPTARGADALACLRLAVTEAERILGLEDLRTDRGLAEVIGPAGEVLDMAPAPIAVVSDNGPCFRGEVFKTAFDGPDPLLRHVRTRVRSPQANGVIERFFGTLKYEHLFRGVIADGDALDMEIHRFRVIYNTIRPHQAIDDRVPGTAFADRDQGISTR
;
A
#
# COMPACT_ATOMS: atom_id res chain seq x y z
N MET A 1 3.03 -5.59 25.77
CA MET A 1 3.26 -6.03 24.38
C MET A 1 4.74 -5.88 24.05
N THR A 2 5.41 -6.95 23.64
CA THR A 2 6.84 -6.98 23.27
C THR A 2 7.08 -6.45 21.85
N PRO A 3 8.29 -5.98 21.51
CA PRO A 3 8.61 -5.48 20.16
C PRO A 3 8.33 -6.49 19.04
N THR A 4 8.53 -7.79 19.30
CA THR A 4 8.26 -8.88 18.34
C THR A 4 6.79 -9.02 17.99
N ALA A 5 5.88 -8.83 18.97
CA ALA A 5 4.43 -8.86 18.73
C ALA A 5 4.03 -7.78 17.72
N ARG A 6 4.56 -6.55 17.89
CA ARG A 6 4.29 -5.44 16.96
C ARG A 6 4.83 -5.69 15.54
N GLY A 7 5.92 -6.44 15.40
CA GLY A 7 6.46 -6.84 14.10
C GLY A 7 5.59 -7.88 13.39
N ALA A 8 5.06 -8.86 14.14
CA ALA A 8 4.12 -9.84 13.62
C ALA A 8 2.80 -9.18 13.19
N ASP A 9 2.28 -8.23 13.98
CA ASP A 9 1.08 -7.46 13.63
C ASP A 9 1.31 -6.64 12.35
N ALA A 10 2.45 -5.96 12.23
CA ALA A 10 2.79 -5.21 11.02
C ALA A 10 2.88 -6.10 9.78
N LEU A 11 3.47 -7.29 9.91
CA LEU A 11 3.53 -8.29 8.83
C LEU A 11 2.15 -8.79 8.45
N ALA A 12 1.28 -9.07 9.43
CA ALA A 12 -0.10 -9.48 9.18
C ALA A 12 -0.90 -8.40 8.45
N CYS A 13 -0.79 -7.14 8.89
CA CYS A 13 -1.41 -5.99 8.23
C CYS A 13 -0.92 -5.83 6.78
N LEU A 14 0.38 -5.99 6.52
CA LEU A 14 0.93 -5.90 5.17
C LEU A 14 0.37 -6.99 4.25
N ARG A 15 0.25 -8.23 4.74
CA ARG A 15 -0.34 -9.33 3.98
C ARG A 15 -1.81 -9.07 3.63
N LEU A 16 -2.60 -8.56 4.58
CA LEU A 16 -3.99 -8.16 4.34
C LEU A 16 -4.09 -7.02 3.32
N ALA A 17 -3.15 -6.07 3.35
CA ALA A 17 -3.10 -4.99 2.36
C ALA A 17 -2.78 -5.51 0.95
N VAL A 18 -1.90 -6.50 0.81
CA VAL A 18 -1.64 -7.17 -0.48
C VAL A 18 -2.92 -7.85 -0.99
N THR A 19 -3.57 -8.67 -0.17
CA THR A 19 -4.82 -9.35 -0.55
C THR A 19 -5.92 -8.37 -0.94
N GLU A 20 -6.05 -7.25 -0.23
CA GLU A 20 -7.04 -6.23 -0.60
C GLU A 20 -6.67 -5.50 -1.90
N ALA A 21 -5.39 -5.26 -2.16
CA ALA A 21 -4.94 -4.67 -3.43
C ALA A 21 -5.23 -5.61 -4.60
N GLU A 22 -4.93 -6.91 -4.47
CA GLU A 22 -5.30 -7.96 -5.43
C GLU A 22 -6.79 -7.94 -5.73
N ARG A 23 -7.62 -7.91 -4.67
CA ARG A 23 -9.08 -7.84 -4.79
C ARG A 23 -9.57 -6.57 -5.51
N ILE A 24 -8.98 -5.40 -5.22
CA ILE A 24 -9.37 -4.13 -5.83
C ILE A 24 -8.99 -4.09 -7.32
N LEU A 25 -7.83 -4.64 -7.67
CA LEU A 25 -7.32 -4.67 -9.03
C LEU A 25 -7.87 -5.84 -9.85
N GLY A 26 -8.56 -6.79 -9.22
CA GLY A 26 -9.06 -7.99 -9.89
C GLY A 26 -7.94 -8.97 -10.29
N LEU A 27 -6.84 -8.98 -9.54
CA LEU A 27 -5.67 -9.82 -9.79
C LEU A 27 -5.64 -11.02 -8.84
N GLU A 28 -5.18 -12.17 -9.32
CA GLU A 28 -4.87 -13.34 -8.45
C GLU A 28 -3.51 -13.19 -7.76
N ASP A 29 -2.56 -12.49 -8.39
CA ASP A 29 -1.25 -12.16 -7.85
C ASP A 29 -0.83 -10.78 -8.39
N LEU A 30 -0.44 -9.87 -7.49
CA LEU A 30 0.10 -8.55 -7.87
C LEU A 30 1.34 -8.63 -8.78
N ARG A 31 2.06 -9.77 -8.80
CA ARG A 31 3.19 -9.96 -9.71
C ARG A 31 2.81 -9.87 -11.18
N THR A 32 1.56 -10.13 -11.53
CA THR A 32 1.08 -10.09 -12.92
C THR A 32 1.05 -8.67 -13.48
N ASP A 33 0.89 -7.66 -12.63
CA ASP A 33 0.75 -6.24 -13.01
C ASP A 33 2.01 -5.40 -12.69
N ARG A 34 3.05 -6.00 -12.11
CA ARG A 34 4.27 -5.25 -11.81
C ARG A 34 5.08 -5.02 -13.10
N GLY A 35 5.53 -3.78 -13.29
CA GLY A 35 6.39 -3.41 -14.42
C GLY A 35 7.81 -3.99 -14.34
N LEU A 36 8.69 -3.51 -15.20
CA LEU A 36 10.12 -3.83 -15.17
C LEU A 36 10.93 -2.67 -14.59
N ALA A 37 12.05 -2.98 -13.94
CA ALA A 37 13.02 -2.03 -13.43
C ALA A 37 14.41 -2.36 -13.99
N GLU A 38 15.19 -1.32 -14.26
CA GLU A 38 16.57 -1.45 -14.71
C GLU A 38 17.44 -2.07 -13.62
N VAL A 39 18.20 -3.10 -14.02
CA VAL A 39 19.29 -3.66 -13.22
C VAL A 39 20.53 -2.83 -13.51
N ILE A 40 20.93 -1.99 -12.56
CA ILE A 40 22.05 -1.07 -12.71
C ILE A 40 23.34 -1.71 -12.24
N GLY A 41 24.34 -1.73 -13.12
CA GLY A 41 25.69 -2.19 -12.83
C GLY A 41 26.50 -1.21 -12.00
N PRO A 42 27.70 -1.61 -11.54
CA PRO A 42 28.54 -0.80 -10.66
C PRO A 42 28.96 0.56 -11.24
N ALA A 43 29.00 0.71 -12.56
CA ALA A 43 29.37 1.96 -13.22
C ALA A 43 28.13 2.80 -13.63
N GLY A 44 26.92 2.40 -13.24
CA GLY A 44 25.68 3.09 -13.57
C GLY A 44 25.07 2.68 -14.91
N GLU A 45 25.63 1.68 -15.58
CA GLU A 45 25.14 1.11 -16.81
C GLU A 45 23.92 0.22 -16.58
N VAL A 46 22.97 0.22 -17.51
CA VAL A 46 21.84 -0.72 -17.49
C VAL A 46 22.35 -2.08 -17.99
N LEU A 47 22.34 -3.09 -17.11
CA LEU A 47 22.78 -4.44 -17.42
C LEU A 47 21.64 -5.34 -17.89
N ASP A 48 20.44 -5.16 -17.34
CA ASP A 48 19.26 -5.97 -17.65
C ASP A 48 17.96 -5.25 -17.21
N MET A 49 16.82 -5.86 -17.51
CA MET A 49 15.50 -5.48 -16.99
C MET A 49 14.94 -6.64 -16.14
N ALA A 50 14.62 -6.36 -14.88
CA ALA A 50 14.02 -7.34 -13.97
C ALA A 50 12.61 -6.92 -13.56
N PRO A 51 11.74 -7.84 -13.12
CA PRO A 51 10.46 -7.48 -12.53
C PRO A 51 10.63 -6.48 -11.38
N ALA A 52 9.92 -5.36 -11.46
CA ALA A 52 10.01 -4.28 -10.49
C ALA A 52 9.24 -4.66 -9.21
N PRO A 53 9.90 -4.72 -8.05
CA PRO A 53 9.18 -4.94 -6.80
C PRO A 53 8.32 -3.72 -6.44
N ILE A 54 7.13 -3.98 -5.89
CA ILE A 54 6.20 -2.96 -5.44
C ILE A 54 6.76 -2.32 -4.16
N ALA A 55 6.88 -1.00 -4.16
CA ALA A 55 7.44 -0.27 -3.02
C ALA A 55 6.42 -0.15 -1.88
N VAL A 56 6.76 -0.72 -0.72
CA VAL A 56 6.06 -0.46 0.54
C VAL A 56 6.81 0.65 1.27
N VAL A 57 6.17 1.81 1.42
CA VAL A 57 6.76 2.96 2.11
C VAL A 57 6.29 2.99 3.56
N SER A 58 7.23 3.07 4.50
CA SER A 58 6.91 3.25 5.94
C SER A 58 7.79 4.31 6.59
N ASP A 59 7.36 4.77 7.77
CA ASP A 59 8.23 5.53 8.66
C ASP A 59 9.30 4.64 9.33
N ASN A 60 10.05 5.22 10.25
CA ASN A 60 11.10 4.53 11.02
C ASN A 60 10.58 3.91 12.32
N GLY A 61 9.29 3.59 12.40
CA GLY A 61 8.64 2.91 13.51
C GLY A 61 9.35 1.60 13.88
N PRO A 62 9.47 1.23 15.16
CA PRO A 62 10.15 0.01 15.59
C PRO A 62 9.59 -1.28 14.97
N CYS A 63 8.28 -1.36 14.73
CA CYS A 63 7.63 -2.52 14.11
C CYS A 63 8.11 -2.78 12.69
N PHE A 64 8.38 -1.72 11.91
CA PHE A 64 8.85 -1.81 10.53
C PHE A 64 10.37 -2.05 10.42
N ARG A 65 11.10 -2.01 11.54
CA ARG A 65 12.56 -2.26 11.56
C ARG A 65 12.94 -3.68 11.99
N GLY A 66 12.02 -4.41 12.58
CA GLY A 66 12.29 -5.74 13.14
C GLY A 66 12.47 -6.82 12.07
N GLU A 67 13.23 -7.87 12.40
CA GLU A 67 13.50 -9.00 11.50
C GLU A 67 12.23 -9.69 10.99
N VAL A 68 11.20 -9.81 11.84
CA VAL A 68 9.92 -10.40 11.45
C VAL A 68 9.29 -9.67 10.26
N PHE A 69 9.29 -8.32 10.26
CA PHE A 69 8.71 -7.54 9.17
C PHE A 69 9.57 -7.65 7.89
N LYS A 70 10.90 -7.76 8.04
CA LYS A 70 11.83 -7.89 6.90
C LYS A 70 11.57 -9.15 6.06
N THR A 71 11.07 -10.22 6.68
CA THR A 71 10.72 -11.46 5.98
C THR A 71 9.72 -11.28 4.83
N ALA A 72 8.95 -10.19 4.80
CA ALA A 72 8.05 -9.87 3.69
C ALA A 72 8.77 -9.47 2.39
N PHE A 73 10.07 -9.14 2.45
CA PHE A 73 10.85 -8.58 1.35
C PHE A 73 12.01 -9.49 0.91
N ASP A 74 12.11 -10.69 1.49
CA ASP A 74 13.16 -11.65 1.18
C ASP A 74 12.78 -12.52 -0.03
N GLY A 75 13.79 -13.15 -0.64
CA GLY A 75 13.64 -14.10 -1.75
C GLY A 75 14.30 -13.64 -3.05
N PRO A 76 14.46 -14.55 -4.03
CA PRO A 76 15.11 -14.24 -5.31
C PRO A 76 14.25 -13.37 -6.23
N ASP A 77 12.93 -13.39 -6.05
CA ASP A 77 11.95 -12.58 -6.78
C ASP A 77 10.94 -11.95 -5.80
N PRO A 78 11.36 -10.92 -5.04
CA PRO A 78 10.53 -10.32 -4.02
C PRO A 78 9.39 -9.52 -4.68
N LEU A 79 8.15 -9.79 -4.27
CA LEU A 79 7.00 -8.99 -4.70
C LEU A 79 7.12 -7.56 -4.21
N LEU A 80 7.60 -7.39 -2.97
CA LEU A 80 7.65 -6.12 -2.28
C LEU A 80 9.10 -5.71 -2.03
N ARG A 81 9.36 -4.40 -2.04
CA ARG A 81 10.57 -3.82 -1.46
C ARG A 81 10.21 -2.81 -0.38
N HIS A 82 11.01 -2.76 0.69
CA HIS A 82 10.78 -1.81 1.77
C HIS A 82 11.53 -0.50 1.54
N VAL A 83 10.79 0.61 1.49
CA VAL A 83 11.36 1.96 1.43
C VAL A 83 11.01 2.67 2.72
N ARG A 84 12.02 3.18 3.43
CA ARG A 84 11.81 3.96 4.64
C ARG A 84 11.93 5.44 4.33
N THR A 85 11.00 6.22 4.86
CA THR A 85 11.07 7.67 4.73
C THR A 85 12.34 8.21 5.40
N ARG A 86 12.96 9.21 4.79
CA ARG A 86 14.10 9.90 5.39
C ARG A 86 13.66 10.55 6.70
N VAL A 87 14.56 10.56 7.68
CA VAL A 87 14.32 11.20 8.98
C VAL A 87 13.95 12.67 8.75
N ARG A 88 12.79 13.09 9.26
CA ARG A 88 12.21 14.45 9.09
C ARG A 88 11.82 14.79 7.63
N SER A 89 11.16 13.87 6.93
CA SER A 89 10.52 14.13 5.64
C SER A 89 9.00 13.93 5.71
N PRO A 90 8.25 14.94 6.22
CA PRO A 90 6.80 14.86 6.42
C PRO A 90 6.04 14.53 5.13
N GLN A 91 6.51 14.98 3.97
CA GLN A 91 5.81 14.78 2.70
C GLN A 91 5.83 13.31 2.23
N ALA A 92 6.78 12.50 2.68
CA ALA A 92 6.96 11.14 2.18
C ALA A 92 5.86 10.17 2.66
N ASN A 93 5.12 10.54 3.71
CA ASN A 93 4.00 9.76 4.24
C ASN A 93 2.65 10.45 3.96
N GLY A 94 2.62 11.49 3.11
CA GLY A 94 1.45 12.34 2.92
C GLY A 94 0.22 11.60 2.36
N VAL A 95 0.42 10.51 1.60
CA VAL A 95 -0.69 9.70 1.06
C VAL A 95 -1.46 9.02 2.18
N ILE A 96 -0.75 8.31 3.08
CA ILE A 96 -1.40 7.59 4.18
C ILE A 96 -1.92 8.55 5.25
N GLU A 97 -1.22 9.67 5.48
CA GLU A 97 -1.70 10.72 6.39
C GLU A 97 -3.00 11.35 5.88
N ARG A 98 -3.10 11.61 4.57
CA ARG A 98 -4.33 12.11 3.95
C ARG A 98 -5.47 11.09 4.06
N PHE A 99 -5.19 9.81 3.79
CA PHE A 99 -6.17 8.74 3.97
C PHE A 99 -6.72 8.70 5.41
N PHE A 100 -5.85 8.71 6.42
CA PHE A 100 -6.27 8.69 7.82
C PHE A 100 -7.02 9.97 8.23
N GLY A 101 -6.65 11.12 7.67
CA GLY A 101 -7.40 12.37 7.85
C GLY A 101 -8.83 12.23 7.33
N THR A 102 -9.00 11.77 6.09
CA THR A 102 -10.31 11.50 5.49
C THR A 102 -11.13 10.50 6.32
N LEU A 103 -10.55 9.35 6.68
CA LEU A 103 -11.23 8.34 7.52
C LEU A 103 -11.73 8.94 8.84
N LYS A 104 -10.90 9.71 9.54
CA LYS A 104 -11.27 10.28 10.84
C LYS A 104 -12.37 11.33 10.70
N TYR A 105 -12.18 12.35 9.87
CA TYR A 105 -13.05 13.53 9.85
C TYR A 105 -14.30 13.37 8.97
N GLU A 106 -14.24 12.57 7.91
CA GLU A 106 -15.38 12.32 7.04
C GLU A 106 -16.25 11.17 7.54
N HIS A 107 -15.72 10.27 8.37
CA HIS A 107 -16.42 9.05 8.78
C HIS A 107 -16.41 8.82 10.29
N LEU A 108 -15.27 8.47 10.90
CA LEU A 108 -15.25 8.00 12.30
C LEU A 108 -15.73 9.04 13.31
N PHE A 109 -15.45 10.32 13.10
CA PHE A 109 -15.85 11.40 14.02
C PHE A 109 -17.30 11.89 13.80
N ARG A 110 -18.05 11.27 12.88
CA ARG A 110 -19.45 11.64 12.60
C ARG A 110 -20.45 10.89 13.49
N GLY A 111 -20.00 9.94 14.32
CA GLY A 111 -20.85 9.13 15.18
C GLY A 111 -20.13 8.61 16.41
N VAL A 112 -20.87 7.91 17.26
CA VAL A 112 -20.32 7.23 18.44
C VAL A 112 -19.94 5.80 18.04
N ILE A 113 -18.69 5.42 18.33
CA ILE A 113 -18.18 4.06 18.16
C ILE A 113 -18.04 3.46 19.55
N ALA A 114 -18.83 2.44 19.84
CA ALA A 114 -18.99 1.90 21.19
C ALA A 114 -17.83 1.00 21.63
N ASP A 115 -17.28 0.22 20.69
CA ASP A 115 -16.27 -0.80 20.95
C ASP A 115 -15.41 -1.08 19.69
N GLY A 116 -14.51 -2.07 19.79
CA GLY A 116 -13.60 -2.45 18.72
C GLY A 116 -14.29 -3.11 17.52
N ASP A 117 -15.38 -3.85 17.73
CA ASP A 117 -16.10 -4.51 16.65
C ASP A 117 -16.88 -3.47 15.82
N ALA A 118 -17.50 -2.50 16.50
CA ALA A 118 -18.09 -1.33 15.85
C ALA A 118 -17.04 -0.53 15.06
N LEU A 119 -15.83 -0.37 15.61
CA LEU A 119 -14.73 0.30 14.90
C LEU A 119 -14.32 -0.46 13.63
N ASP A 120 -14.15 -1.78 13.72
CA ASP A 120 -13.78 -2.61 12.58
C ASP A 120 -14.84 -2.54 11.46
N MET A 121 -16.12 -2.64 11.84
CA MET A 121 -17.23 -2.51 10.90
C MET A 121 -17.24 -1.14 10.19
N GLU A 122 -17.08 -0.03 10.92
CA GLU A 122 -17.06 1.30 10.31
C GLU A 122 -15.81 1.51 9.44
N ILE A 123 -14.63 1.00 9.84
CA ILE A 123 -13.43 1.04 9.00
C ILE A 123 -13.65 0.22 7.71
N HIS A 124 -14.25 -0.97 7.81
CA HIS A 124 -14.57 -1.79 6.65
C HIS A 124 -15.54 -1.06 5.71
N ARG A 125 -16.61 -0.48 6.27
CA ARG A 125 -17.59 0.30 5.51
C ARG A 125 -16.94 1.49 4.80
N PHE A 126 -16.10 2.24 5.51
CA PHE A 126 -15.36 3.34 4.92
C PHE A 126 -14.45 2.88 3.79
N ARG A 127 -13.75 1.75 3.94
CA ARG A 127 -12.87 1.21 2.90
C ARG A 127 -13.65 0.94 1.61
N VAL A 128 -14.85 0.36 1.71
CA VAL A 128 -15.73 0.13 0.56
C VAL A 128 -16.12 1.47 -0.08
N ILE A 129 -16.58 2.44 0.71
CA ILE A 129 -16.95 3.77 0.21
C ILE A 129 -15.77 4.46 -0.47
N TYR A 130 -14.59 4.46 0.15
CA TYR A 130 -13.39 5.10 -0.34
C TYR A 130 -12.95 4.55 -1.70
N ASN A 131 -13.02 3.22 -1.86
CA ASN A 131 -12.53 2.54 -3.07
C ASN A 131 -13.57 2.48 -4.20
N THR A 132 -14.87 2.52 -3.90
CA THR A 132 -15.92 2.23 -4.89
C THR A 132 -16.93 3.35 -5.12
N ILE A 133 -17.01 4.35 -4.24
CA ILE A 133 -18.04 5.40 -4.29
C ILE A 133 -17.43 6.81 -4.27
N ARG A 134 -16.41 7.04 -3.43
CA ARG A 134 -15.83 8.38 -3.19
C ARG A 134 -14.98 8.80 -4.39
N PRO A 135 -15.30 9.91 -5.08
CA PRO A 135 -14.44 10.45 -6.14
C PRO A 135 -13.17 11.08 -5.56
N HIS A 136 -12.06 11.01 -6.30
CA HIS A 136 -10.79 11.58 -5.88
C HIS A 136 -10.17 12.45 -6.97
N GLN A 137 -10.01 13.73 -6.67
CA GLN A 137 -9.43 14.74 -7.57
C GLN A 137 -8.04 14.37 -8.11
N ALA A 138 -7.24 13.60 -7.36
CA ALA A 138 -5.90 13.18 -7.79
C ALA A 138 -5.92 12.11 -8.90
N ILE A 139 -7.09 11.52 -9.19
CA ILE A 139 -7.31 10.50 -10.23
C ILE A 139 -8.52 10.87 -11.10
N ASP A 140 -8.64 12.15 -11.45
CA ASP A 140 -9.67 12.69 -12.35
C ASP A 140 -11.10 12.45 -11.86
N ASP A 141 -11.32 12.57 -10.55
CA ASP A 141 -12.60 12.31 -9.88
C ASP A 141 -13.15 10.89 -10.05
N ARG A 142 -12.31 9.96 -10.52
CA ARG A 142 -12.64 8.54 -10.49
C ARG A 142 -12.53 7.98 -9.08
N VAL A 143 -13.14 6.83 -8.89
CA VAL A 143 -12.96 6.01 -7.69
C VAL A 143 -11.72 5.14 -7.86
N PRO A 144 -10.99 4.78 -6.79
CA PRO A 144 -9.77 3.99 -6.88
C PRO A 144 -9.98 2.65 -7.60
N GLY A 145 -11.09 1.97 -7.34
CA GLY A 145 -11.41 0.69 -7.97
C GLY A 145 -11.38 0.75 -9.48
N THR A 146 -12.04 1.75 -10.08
CA THR A 146 -12.04 1.92 -11.54
C THR A 146 -10.71 2.51 -12.03
N ALA A 147 -10.19 3.53 -11.34
CA ALA A 147 -9.01 4.26 -11.80
C ALA A 147 -7.73 3.40 -11.87
N PHE A 148 -7.63 2.38 -11.03
CA PHE A 148 -6.48 1.48 -11.00
C PHE A 148 -6.73 0.15 -11.71
N ALA A 149 -7.96 -0.36 -11.75
CA ALA A 149 -8.28 -1.55 -12.55
C ALA A 149 -8.32 -1.25 -14.07
N ASP A 150 -8.70 -0.04 -14.49
CA ASP A 150 -8.81 0.32 -15.91
C ASP A 150 -7.47 0.69 -16.58
N ARG A 151 -6.35 0.69 -15.82
CA ARG A 151 -5.04 1.12 -16.35
C ARG A 151 -4.54 0.26 -17.52
N ASP A 152 -5.06 -0.95 -17.67
CA ASP A 152 -4.70 -1.88 -18.75
C ASP A 152 -5.35 -1.60 -20.12
N GLN A 153 -6.34 -0.71 -20.21
CA GLN A 153 -6.97 -0.41 -21.52
C GLN A 153 -6.26 0.72 -22.30
N GLY A 154 -5.17 1.27 -21.77
CA GLY A 154 -4.55 2.51 -22.25
C GLY A 154 -3.21 2.40 -22.97
N ILE A 155 -2.58 1.22 -23.09
CA ILE A 155 -1.35 1.07 -23.89
C ILE A 155 -1.73 0.84 -25.36
N SER A 156 -2.34 1.85 -25.97
CA SER A 156 -2.34 2.00 -27.43
C SER A 156 -1.01 2.62 -27.82
N THR A 157 -0.15 1.81 -28.41
CA THR A 157 1.11 2.21 -29.06
C THR A 157 0.91 3.49 -29.88
N ARG A 158 1.71 4.51 -29.60
CA ARG A 158 2.14 5.51 -30.56
C ARG A 158 3.66 5.51 -30.58
#